data_AF-A0A181CAJ8-F1
#
_entry.id   AF-A0A181CAJ8-F1
#
_cell.length_a   1.000
_cell.length_b   1.000
_cell.length_c   1.000
_cell.angle_alpha   90.00
_cell.angle_beta   90.00
_cell.angle_gamma   90.00
#
_symmetry.space_group_name_H-M   'P 1'
#
loop_
_entity.id
_entity.type
_entity.pdbx_description
1 polymer ?
#
loop_
_entity_poly.entity_id
_entity_poly.type
_entity_poly.pdbx_seq_one_letter_code
_entity_poly.pdbx_strand_id
1 'polypeptide(L)'
;MADIATISTAIATALAAALCPDGTASGAVTGRPLIIRRGELTQADQGNAAHTLQQGCDFIGITDLPESWTRLDEPLGRPWRLDSQTPATTSISVSGTTATVSVAGGAVPSGTVGLRVGGLPGVTGTACGLHVAVAGDTAASIAATLAASLPGATAVGASLTVPAGCIVQAINAGTQTARCVARRQSQMFVITAWSALPEARDVLGQAISDALALADWLTDARGSTFRIEARATTNDDTAMNRGLFSRPARYLVTFDTDLTRATPAMLAGGIGMGAGMVAGDVLLSPPSG
;
A
#
# COMPACT_ATOMS: atom_id res chain seq x y z
N MET A 1 3.42 0.90 2.65
CA MET A 1 3.28 1.02 4.10
C MET A 1 4.45 1.83 4.60
N ALA A 2 4.17 2.89 5.34
CA ALA A 2 5.18 3.74 5.94
C ALA A 2 5.98 2.96 6.99
N ASP A 3 7.29 3.04 6.84
CA ASP A 3 8.31 2.58 7.78
C ASP A 3 9.43 3.63 7.83
N ILE A 4 10.38 3.46 8.73
CA ILE A 4 11.49 4.42 8.90
C ILE A 4 12.26 4.60 7.58
N ALA A 5 12.45 3.52 6.81
CA ALA A 5 13.21 3.56 5.56
C ALA A 5 12.50 4.34 4.45
N THR A 6 11.21 4.11 4.26
CA THR A 6 10.36 4.79 3.28
C THR A 6 10.16 6.25 3.64
N ILE A 7 10.03 6.57 4.93
CA ILE A 7 9.97 7.95 5.43
C ILE A 7 11.28 8.69 5.16
N SER A 8 12.44 8.12 5.53
CA SER A 8 13.74 8.74 5.24
C SER A 8 13.94 8.97 3.75
N THR A 9 13.49 8.03 2.91
CA THR A 9 13.57 8.15 1.45
C THR A 9 12.66 9.26 0.94
N ALA A 10 11.42 9.35 1.43
CA ALA A 10 10.48 10.41 1.05
C ALA A 10 10.98 11.80 1.47
N ILE A 11 11.55 11.93 2.66
CA ILE A 11 12.21 13.17 3.12
C ILE A 11 13.38 13.51 2.19
N ALA A 12 14.24 12.53 1.87
CA ALA A 12 15.37 12.75 0.96
C ALA A 12 14.92 13.22 -0.43
N THR A 13 13.85 12.64 -0.98
CA THR A 13 13.28 13.05 -2.26
C THR A 13 12.69 14.47 -2.20
N ALA A 14 11.97 14.80 -1.13
CA ALA A 14 11.42 16.14 -0.94
C ALA A 14 12.54 17.20 -0.84
N LEU A 15 13.60 16.89 -0.07
CA LEU A 15 14.77 17.77 0.03
C LEU A 15 15.53 17.88 -1.29
N ALA A 16 15.70 16.80 -2.05
CA ALA A 16 16.35 16.85 -3.36
C ALA A 16 15.60 17.77 -4.33
N ALA A 17 14.26 17.72 -4.34
CA ALA A 17 13.44 18.59 -5.19
C ALA A 17 13.57 20.08 -4.80
N ALA A 18 13.69 20.38 -3.51
CA ALA A 18 13.82 21.76 -3.03
C ALA A 18 15.26 22.31 -3.16
N LEU A 19 16.26 21.47 -2.90
CA LEU A 19 17.68 21.86 -2.89
C LEU A 19 18.33 21.85 -4.27
N CYS A 20 17.70 21.18 -5.24
CA CYS A 20 18.14 21.14 -6.63
C CYS A 20 16.99 21.61 -7.56
N PRO A 21 16.63 22.91 -7.53
CA PRO A 21 15.45 23.42 -8.25
C PRO A 21 15.55 23.26 -9.77
N ASP A 22 16.76 23.35 -10.32
CA ASP A 22 17.05 23.17 -11.75
C ASP A 22 17.37 21.70 -12.10
N GLY A 23 17.00 20.75 -11.23
CA GLY A 23 17.26 19.33 -11.37
C GLY A 23 18.62 18.89 -10.79
N THR A 24 18.76 17.59 -10.55
CA THR A 24 19.93 16.99 -9.89
C THR A 24 21.23 17.08 -10.70
N ALA A 25 21.15 17.44 -11.99
CA ALA A 25 22.30 17.64 -12.86
C ALA A 25 22.91 19.06 -12.77
N SER A 26 22.18 20.03 -12.20
CA SER A 26 22.53 21.46 -12.23
C SER A 26 23.24 21.96 -10.96
N GLY A 27 23.53 21.06 -10.01
CA GLY A 27 24.11 21.40 -8.70
C GLY A 27 23.05 21.82 -7.67
N ALA A 28 23.44 21.87 -6.38
CA ALA A 28 22.53 22.28 -5.31
C ALA A 28 22.49 23.80 -5.13
N VAL A 29 21.59 24.30 -4.28
CA VAL A 29 21.47 25.72 -3.89
C VAL A 29 22.78 26.38 -3.42
N THR A 30 23.77 25.60 -2.98
CA THR A 30 25.10 26.09 -2.59
C THR A 30 26.07 26.25 -3.78
N GLY A 31 25.66 25.87 -5.00
CA GLY A 31 26.54 25.78 -6.17
C GLY A 31 27.56 24.64 -6.11
N ARG A 32 27.47 23.79 -5.08
CA ARG A 32 28.37 22.66 -4.82
C ARG A 32 27.63 21.34 -5.04
N PRO A 33 28.35 20.24 -5.38
CA PRO A 33 27.76 18.91 -5.35
C PRO A 33 27.17 18.60 -3.97
N LEU A 34 26.01 17.96 -3.94
CA LEU A 34 25.28 17.63 -2.71
C LEU A 34 24.93 16.14 -2.68
N ILE A 35 25.22 15.48 -1.56
CA ILE A 35 24.83 14.09 -1.32
C ILE A 35 23.80 14.06 -0.18
N ILE A 36 22.60 13.54 -0.48
CA ILE A 36 21.54 13.30 0.49
C ILE A 36 21.47 11.81 0.76
N ARG A 37 21.64 11.38 2.01
CA ARG A 37 21.63 9.96 2.38
C ARG A 37 20.94 9.68 3.71
N ARG A 38 20.52 8.42 3.88
CA ARG A 38 20.05 7.90 5.18
C ARG A 38 21.25 7.60 6.08
N GLY A 39 21.10 7.91 7.37
CA GLY A 39 22.10 7.70 8.41
C GLY A 39 23.03 8.90 8.61
N GLU A 40 23.71 8.91 9.75
CA GLU A 40 24.69 9.93 10.07
C GLU A 40 26.04 9.65 9.41
N LEU A 41 26.92 10.65 9.42
CA LEU A 41 28.34 10.44 9.14
C LEU A 41 28.95 9.63 10.30
N THR A 42 29.24 8.35 10.06
CA THR A 42 29.93 7.50 11.03
C THR A 42 31.34 8.04 11.31
N GLN A 43 31.97 7.65 12.41
CA GLN A 43 33.35 8.08 12.71
C GLN A 43 34.36 7.67 11.61
N ALA A 44 34.14 6.52 10.95
CA ALA A 44 34.92 6.10 9.78
C ALA A 44 34.62 6.97 8.55
N ASP A 45 33.35 7.37 8.37
CA ASP A 45 32.97 8.34 7.35
C ASP A 45 33.55 9.72 7.66
N GLN A 46 33.71 10.15 8.91
CA GLN A 46 34.20 11.51 9.21
C GLN A 46 35.62 11.77 8.65
N GLY A 47 36.48 10.76 8.56
CA GLY A 47 37.80 10.89 7.93
C GLY A 47 37.72 11.06 6.40
N ASN A 48 36.91 10.22 5.74
CA ASN A 48 36.73 10.26 4.29
C ASN A 48 35.80 11.39 3.84
N ALA A 49 34.75 11.69 4.61
CA ALA A 49 33.81 12.77 4.42
C ALA A 49 34.47 14.12 4.71
N ALA A 50 35.41 14.24 5.66
CA ALA A 50 36.23 15.46 5.75
C ALA A 50 36.99 15.69 4.44
N HIS A 51 37.58 14.66 3.85
CA HIS A 51 38.23 14.77 2.54
C HIS A 51 37.23 15.12 1.42
N THR A 52 36.06 14.49 1.36
CA THR A 52 35.02 14.78 0.36
C THR A 52 34.38 16.17 0.54
N LEU A 53 34.18 16.61 1.79
CA LEU A 53 33.71 17.95 2.16
C LEU A 53 34.75 19.02 1.79
N GLN A 54 36.02 18.74 2.07
CA GLN A 54 37.15 19.60 1.66
C GLN A 54 37.35 19.63 0.14
N GLN A 55 37.00 18.55 -0.57
CA GLN A 55 36.97 18.49 -2.03
C GLN A 55 35.81 19.27 -2.66
N GLY A 56 34.94 19.89 -1.87
CA GLY A 56 33.88 20.74 -2.38
C GLY A 56 32.47 20.15 -2.35
N CYS A 57 32.24 18.98 -1.77
CA CYS A 57 30.93 18.31 -1.79
C CYS A 57 30.21 18.41 -0.44
N ASP A 58 28.99 18.93 -0.42
CA ASP A 58 28.18 19.05 0.79
C ASP A 58 27.36 17.77 1.06
N PHE A 59 26.96 17.54 2.31
CA PHE A 59 26.22 16.34 2.71
C PHE A 59 25.00 16.66 3.56
N ILE A 60 23.93 15.90 3.36
CA ILE A 60 22.76 15.86 4.25
C ILE A 60 22.55 14.42 4.72
N GLY A 61 22.59 14.25 6.04
CA GLY A 61 22.26 12.99 6.71
C GLY A 61 20.84 13.04 7.29
N ILE A 62 20.09 11.96 7.13
CA ILE A 62 18.76 11.79 7.72
C ILE A 62 18.80 10.57 8.65
N THR A 63 18.67 10.80 9.94
CA THR A 63 18.77 9.75 10.97
C THR A 63 17.58 9.78 11.89
N ASP A 64 17.07 8.62 12.27
CA ASP A 64 16.02 8.49 13.26
C ASP A 64 16.59 8.40 14.68
N LEU A 65 15.91 9.01 15.65
CA LEU A 65 16.24 8.92 17.07
C LEU A 65 15.37 7.83 17.71
N PRO A 66 15.88 6.60 17.92
CA PRO A 66 15.05 5.50 18.40
C PRO A 66 14.43 5.76 19.78
N GLU A 67 15.11 6.50 20.65
CA GLU A 67 14.64 6.87 21.98
C GLU A 67 13.47 7.86 21.97
N SER A 68 13.23 8.54 20.85
CA SER A 68 12.13 9.50 20.69
C SER A 68 10.82 8.85 20.26
N TRP A 69 10.82 7.53 20.06
CA TRP A 69 9.65 6.81 19.63
C TRP A 69 8.54 6.90 20.67
N THR A 70 7.35 7.27 20.21
CA THR A 70 6.14 7.18 21.02
C THR A 70 4.98 6.66 20.20
N ARG A 71 4.17 5.82 20.85
CA ARG A 71 2.91 5.34 20.28
C ARG A 71 1.84 6.39 20.55
N LEU A 72 1.08 6.72 19.52
CA LEU A 72 -0.10 7.56 19.67
C LEU A 72 -1.32 6.65 19.73
N ASP A 73 -2.18 6.89 20.72
CA ASP A 73 -3.37 6.09 20.88
C ASP A 73 -4.40 6.40 19.80
N GLU A 74 -5.00 5.33 19.29
CA GLU A 74 -6.09 5.38 18.33
C GLU A 74 -7.42 5.18 19.05
N PRO A 75 -8.51 5.74 18.52
CA PRO A 75 -9.84 5.48 19.06
C PRO A 75 -10.13 3.97 19.08
N LEU A 76 -10.89 3.56 20.10
CA LEU A 76 -11.26 2.17 20.32
C LEU A 76 -11.90 1.56 19.06
N GLY A 77 -11.56 0.30 18.78
CA GLY A 77 -12.19 -0.52 17.76
C GLY A 77 -11.43 -0.70 16.45
N ARG A 78 -10.42 0.13 16.14
CA ARG A 78 -9.55 -0.01 14.93
C ARG A 78 -10.34 -0.45 13.68
N PRO A 79 -11.26 0.40 13.20
CA PRO A 79 -12.21 -0.01 12.17
C PRO A 79 -11.49 -0.28 10.85
N TRP A 80 -11.84 -1.39 10.22
CA TRP A 80 -11.45 -1.67 8.84
C TRP A 80 -12.24 -0.76 7.90
N ARG A 81 -11.54 -0.11 6.98
CA ARG A 81 -12.11 0.75 5.94
C ARG A 81 -11.77 0.19 4.58
N LEU A 82 -12.68 0.34 3.63
CA LEU A 82 -12.40 0.00 2.24
C LEU A 82 -11.34 0.97 1.68
N ASP A 83 -10.29 0.43 1.08
CA ASP A 83 -9.14 1.21 0.60
C ASP A 83 -9.14 1.33 -0.92
N SER A 84 -9.17 0.20 -1.62
CA SER A 84 -9.20 0.17 -3.07
C SER A 84 -10.02 -1.01 -3.60
N GLN A 85 -10.53 -0.83 -4.82
CA GLN A 85 -11.21 -1.87 -5.57
C GLN A 85 -10.47 -2.11 -6.88
N THR A 86 -10.06 -3.36 -7.09
CA THR A 86 -9.44 -3.81 -8.34
C THR A 86 -10.52 -4.48 -9.20
N PRO A 87 -10.71 -4.07 -10.47
CA PRO A 87 -11.68 -4.72 -11.35
C PRO A 87 -11.34 -6.20 -11.55
N ALA A 88 -12.38 -7.03 -11.68
CA ALA A 88 -12.20 -8.45 -11.97
C ALA A 88 -11.64 -8.65 -13.38
N THR A 89 -10.73 -9.61 -13.53
CA THR A 89 -10.28 -10.08 -14.84
C THR A 89 -11.10 -11.27 -15.34
N THR A 90 -11.84 -11.93 -14.43
CA THR A 90 -12.80 -12.99 -14.74
C THR A 90 -14.21 -12.42 -14.70
N SER A 91 -15.05 -12.81 -15.67
CA SER A 91 -16.47 -12.45 -15.67
C SER A 91 -17.34 -13.62 -16.11
N ILE A 92 -18.61 -13.60 -15.71
CA ILE A 92 -19.64 -14.52 -16.19
C ILE A 92 -20.78 -13.73 -16.82
N SER A 93 -21.28 -14.23 -17.94
CA SER A 93 -22.43 -13.69 -18.67
C SER A 93 -23.46 -14.80 -18.85
N VAL A 94 -24.74 -14.45 -18.97
CA VAL A 94 -25.84 -15.41 -19.08
C VAL A 94 -26.66 -15.11 -20.32
N SER A 95 -26.97 -16.14 -21.10
CA SER A 95 -27.89 -16.12 -22.22
C SER A 95 -28.85 -17.30 -22.09
N GLY A 96 -30.11 -17.01 -21.78
CA GLY A 96 -31.11 -18.02 -21.44
C GLY A 96 -30.70 -18.82 -20.19
N THR A 97 -30.56 -20.14 -20.35
CA THR A 97 -30.12 -21.05 -19.27
C THR A 97 -28.62 -21.36 -19.32
N THR A 98 -27.88 -20.74 -20.24
CA THR A 98 -26.45 -20.96 -20.42
C THR A 98 -25.66 -19.77 -19.88
N ALA A 99 -24.75 -20.03 -18.96
CA ALA A 99 -23.79 -19.07 -18.46
C ALA A 99 -22.41 -19.34 -19.07
N THR A 100 -21.71 -18.31 -19.51
CA THR A 100 -20.36 -18.41 -20.08
C THR A 100 -19.38 -17.62 -19.24
N VAL A 101 -18.35 -18.31 -18.75
CA VAL A 101 -17.22 -17.73 -18.02
C VAL A 101 -16.18 -17.24 -19.03
N SER A 102 -15.64 -16.05 -18.81
CA SER A 102 -14.55 -15.48 -19.59
C SER A 102 -13.46 -14.95 -18.67
N VAL A 103 -12.22 -15.07 -19.12
CA VAL A 103 -11.05 -14.42 -18.51
C VAL A 103 -10.49 -13.46 -19.56
N ALA A 104 -10.19 -12.23 -19.15
CA ALA A 104 -9.59 -11.24 -20.05
C ALA A 104 -8.29 -11.79 -20.66
N GLY A 105 -8.10 -11.60 -21.96
CA GLY A 105 -7.02 -12.23 -22.72
C GLY A 105 -5.64 -11.94 -22.13
N GLY A 106 -4.91 -12.98 -21.75
CA GLY A 106 -3.56 -12.89 -21.16
C GLY A 106 -3.50 -12.39 -19.72
N ALA A 107 -4.64 -12.08 -19.09
CA ALA A 107 -4.69 -11.65 -17.70
C ALA A 107 -4.67 -12.85 -16.73
N VAL A 108 -4.09 -12.66 -15.56
CA VAL A 108 -4.21 -13.62 -14.45
C VAL A 108 -5.65 -13.58 -13.92
N PRO A 109 -6.35 -14.72 -13.80
CA PRO A 109 -7.71 -14.76 -13.26
C PRO A 109 -7.80 -14.13 -11.87
N SER A 110 -8.80 -13.28 -11.67
CA SER A 110 -9.03 -12.55 -10.42
C SER A 110 -10.47 -12.06 -10.32
N GLY A 111 -10.90 -11.83 -9.07
CA GLY A 111 -12.28 -11.46 -8.75
C GLY A 111 -13.12 -12.67 -8.35
N THR A 112 -14.39 -12.42 -8.04
CA THR A 112 -15.37 -13.44 -7.70
C THR A 112 -16.46 -13.44 -8.76
N VAL A 113 -16.76 -14.62 -9.31
CA VAL A 113 -17.83 -14.83 -10.27
C VAL A 113 -18.82 -15.83 -9.72
N GLY A 114 -20.07 -15.74 -10.15
CA GLY A 114 -21.08 -16.68 -9.71
C GLY A 114 -22.42 -16.51 -10.39
N LEU A 115 -23.34 -17.36 -10.00
CA LEU A 115 -24.71 -17.35 -10.50
C LEU A 115 -25.69 -17.37 -9.35
N ARG A 116 -26.76 -16.60 -9.54
CA ARG A 116 -27.98 -16.70 -8.75
C ARG A 116 -29.05 -17.37 -9.61
N VAL A 117 -29.59 -18.49 -9.13
CA VAL A 117 -30.46 -19.39 -9.89
C VAL A 117 -31.73 -19.72 -9.12
N GLY A 118 -32.89 -19.33 -9.66
CA GLY A 118 -34.20 -19.71 -9.13
C GLY A 118 -34.78 -20.92 -9.85
N GLY A 119 -35.50 -21.78 -9.13
CA GLY A 119 -36.23 -22.92 -9.72
C GLY A 119 -35.41 -24.20 -9.89
N LEU A 120 -34.28 -24.34 -9.20
CA LEU A 120 -33.47 -25.56 -9.25
C LEU A 120 -34.21 -26.77 -8.64
N PRO A 121 -33.99 -27.98 -9.19
CA PRO A 121 -34.56 -29.20 -8.63
C PRO A 121 -34.17 -29.40 -7.16
N GLY A 122 -35.17 -29.57 -6.29
CA GLY A 122 -34.94 -29.80 -4.87
C GLY A 122 -34.53 -28.57 -4.06
N VAL A 123 -34.49 -27.37 -4.67
CA VAL A 123 -34.18 -26.12 -3.98
C VAL A 123 -35.43 -25.26 -3.90
N THR A 124 -35.79 -24.86 -2.68
CA THR A 124 -36.89 -23.91 -2.46
C THR A 124 -36.30 -22.52 -2.30
N GLY A 125 -36.45 -21.66 -3.32
CA GLY A 125 -35.85 -20.32 -3.32
C GLY A 125 -34.91 -20.08 -4.50
N THR A 126 -33.76 -19.46 -4.23
CA THR A 126 -32.85 -18.97 -5.27
C THR A 126 -31.40 -19.24 -4.90
N ALA A 127 -30.83 -20.31 -5.44
CA ALA A 127 -29.45 -20.74 -5.22
C ALA A 127 -28.40 -19.76 -5.67
N CYS A 128 -27.31 -19.70 -4.91
CA CYS A 128 -26.13 -18.93 -5.27
C CYS A 128 -24.90 -19.84 -5.27
N GLY A 129 -24.28 -19.98 -6.43
CA GLY A 129 -22.96 -20.59 -6.59
C GLY A 129 -21.93 -19.48 -6.81
N LEU A 130 -20.90 -19.42 -5.97
CA LEU A 130 -19.83 -18.42 -6.06
C LEU A 130 -18.48 -19.13 -6.19
N HIS A 131 -17.59 -18.58 -7.02
CA HIS A 131 -16.21 -19.02 -7.17
C HIS A 131 -15.28 -17.82 -7.10
N VAL A 132 -14.28 -17.90 -6.22
CA VAL A 132 -13.20 -16.90 -6.13
C VAL A 132 -12.07 -17.35 -7.05
N ALA A 133 -11.83 -16.59 -8.12
CA ALA A 133 -10.82 -16.95 -9.11
C ALA A 133 -9.40 -16.78 -8.53
N VAL A 134 -8.56 -17.80 -8.69
CA VAL A 134 -7.14 -17.79 -8.32
C VAL A 134 -6.25 -17.96 -9.55
N ALA A 135 -4.95 -17.67 -9.42
CA ALA A 135 -4.02 -17.62 -10.55
C ALA A 135 -3.90 -18.93 -11.37
N GLY A 136 -4.26 -20.08 -10.79
CA GLY A 136 -4.26 -21.38 -11.47
C GLY A 136 -5.59 -21.75 -12.15
N ASP A 137 -6.63 -20.93 -12.00
CA ASP A 137 -7.94 -21.22 -12.59
C ASP A 137 -7.96 -20.99 -14.09
N THR A 138 -8.81 -21.74 -14.77
CA THR A 138 -9.19 -21.52 -16.17
C THR A 138 -10.68 -21.25 -16.23
N ALA A 139 -11.16 -20.62 -17.30
CA ALA A 139 -12.61 -20.44 -17.48
C ALA A 139 -13.38 -21.78 -17.41
N ALA A 140 -12.75 -22.89 -17.84
CA ALA A 140 -13.32 -24.22 -17.74
C ALA A 140 -13.34 -24.78 -16.31
N SER A 141 -12.26 -24.60 -15.53
CA SER A 141 -12.26 -25.07 -14.13
C SER A 141 -13.28 -24.31 -13.29
N ILE A 142 -13.42 -23.01 -13.53
CA ILE A 142 -14.41 -22.16 -12.84
C ILE A 142 -15.84 -22.61 -13.18
N ALA A 143 -16.15 -22.82 -14.47
CA ALA A 143 -17.46 -23.31 -14.88
C ALA A 143 -17.79 -24.68 -14.28
N ALA A 144 -16.81 -25.59 -14.22
CA ALA A 144 -16.97 -26.91 -13.62
C ALA A 144 -17.25 -26.84 -12.11
N THR A 145 -16.51 -26.01 -11.36
CA THR A 145 -16.73 -25.80 -9.92
C THR A 145 -18.12 -25.22 -9.65
N LEU A 146 -18.54 -24.22 -10.44
CA LEU A 146 -19.88 -23.65 -10.33
C LEU A 146 -20.97 -24.69 -10.65
N ALA A 147 -20.77 -25.55 -11.65
CA ALA A 147 -21.70 -26.64 -11.98
C ALA A 147 -21.90 -27.59 -10.82
N ALA A 148 -20.80 -28.03 -10.20
CA ALA A 148 -20.82 -28.96 -9.08
C ALA A 148 -21.58 -28.40 -7.87
N SER A 149 -21.61 -27.07 -7.71
CA SER A 149 -22.35 -26.40 -6.64
C SER A 149 -23.86 -26.26 -6.87
N LEU A 150 -24.35 -26.47 -8.10
CA LEU A 150 -25.73 -26.23 -8.49
C LEU A 150 -26.42 -27.54 -8.94
N PRO A 151 -27.46 -28.02 -8.23
CA PRO A 151 -28.16 -29.25 -8.58
C PRO A 151 -28.67 -29.27 -10.03
N GLY A 152 -28.25 -30.29 -10.80
CA GLY A 152 -28.68 -30.48 -12.19
C GLY A 152 -28.00 -29.57 -13.22
N ALA A 153 -27.07 -28.70 -12.81
CA ALA A 153 -26.26 -27.95 -13.75
C ALA A 153 -25.15 -28.84 -14.36
N THR A 154 -24.77 -28.55 -15.59
CA THR A 154 -23.66 -29.21 -16.29
C THR A 154 -22.70 -28.17 -16.85
N ALA A 155 -21.42 -28.51 -16.98
CA ALA A 155 -20.42 -27.63 -17.59
C ALA A 155 -19.68 -28.33 -18.73
N VAL A 156 -19.45 -27.59 -19.82
CA VAL A 156 -18.68 -28.00 -20.99
C VAL A 156 -17.77 -26.83 -21.39
N GLY A 157 -16.45 -27.03 -21.22
CA GLY A 157 -15.48 -25.95 -21.40
C GLY A 157 -15.81 -24.76 -20.49
N ALA A 158 -15.80 -23.56 -21.04
CA ALA A 158 -16.12 -22.33 -20.30
C ALA A 158 -17.63 -22.07 -20.13
N SER A 159 -18.49 -22.95 -20.64
CA SER A 159 -19.95 -22.78 -20.57
C SER A 159 -20.56 -23.72 -19.56
N LEU A 160 -21.53 -23.21 -18.81
CA LEU A 160 -22.33 -23.92 -17.83
C LEU A 160 -23.81 -23.81 -18.24
N THR A 161 -24.50 -24.95 -18.27
CA THR A 161 -25.92 -25.04 -18.59
C THR A 161 -26.70 -25.42 -17.34
N VAL A 162 -27.69 -24.61 -16.99
CA VAL A 162 -28.63 -24.82 -15.89
C VAL A 162 -29.90 -25.51 -16.43
N PRO A 163 -30.63 -26.32 -15.63
CA PRO A 163 -31.88 -26.94 -16.08
C PRO A 163 -32.89 -25.96 -16.69
N ALA A 164 -33.65 -26.45 -17.67
CA ALA A 164 -34.71 -25.68 -18.32
C ALA A 164 -35.76 -25.21 -17.30
N GLY A 165 -36.28 -24.00 -17.47
CA GLY A 165 -37.26 -23.39 -16.56
C GLY A 165 -36.64 -22.66 -15.36
N CYS A 166 -35.32 -22.70 -15.19
CA CYS A 166 -34.64 -21.92 -14.16
C CYS A 166 -34.45 -20.46 -14.59
N ILE A 167 -34.48 -19.54 -13.62
CA ILE A 167 -34.15 -18.13 -13.81
C ILE A 167 -32.70 -17.93 -13.38
N VAL A 168 -31.82 -17.50 -14.29
CA VAL A 168 -30.38 -17.40 -14.05
C VAL A 168 -29.93 -15.94 -14.12
N GLN A 169 -29.17 -15.49 -13.13
CA GLN A 169 -28.56 -14.17 -13.08
C GLN A 169 -27.06 -14.28 -12.84
N ALA A 170 -26.27 -13.58 -13.66
CA ALA A 170 -24.82 -13.46 -13.49
C ALA A 170 -24.47 -12.53 -12.32
N ILE A 171 -23.46 -12.93 -11.54
CA ILE A 171 -22.87 -12.12 -10.47
C ILE A 171 -21.37 -12.02 -10.72
N ASN A 172 -20.86 -10.78 -10.76
CA ASN A 172 -19.44 -10.47 -10.95
C ASN A 172 -19.02 -9.42 -9.91
N ALA A 173 -17.90 -9.66 -9.22
CA ALA A 173 -17.22 -8.61 -8.46
C ALA A 173 -15.70 -8.70 -8.61
N GLY A 174 -15.08 -7.51 -8.59
CA GLY A 174 -13.65 -7.37 -8.42
C GLY A 174 -13.18 -7.71 -7.01
N THR A 175 -11.89 -7.57 -6.79
CA THR A 175 -11.29 -7.74 -5.47
C THR A 175 -11.34 -6.42 -4.72
N GLN A 176 -11.79 -6.44 -3.47
CA GLN A 176 -11.71 -5.28 -2.59
C GLN A 176 -10.57 -5.48 -1.60
N THR A 177 -9.90 -4.40 -1.26
CA THR A 177 -8.96 -4.37 -0.14
C THR A 177 -9.52 -3.50 0.97
N ALA A 178 -9.47 -4.03 2.18
CA ALA A 178 -9.73 -3.25 3.37
C ALA A 178 -8.39 -2.94 4.05
N ARG A 179 -8.30 -1.74 4.62
CA ARG A 179 -7.18 -1.30 5.45
C ARG A 179 -7.63 -1.01 6.86
N CYS A 180 -6.76 -1.27 7.80
CA CYS A 180 -6.91 -0.90 9.20
C CYS A 180 -5.61 -0.25 9.65
N VAL A 181 -5.71 0.87 10.35
CA VAL A 181 -4.53 1.43 11.02
C VAL A 181 -4.19 0.49 12.19
N ALA A 182 -2.99 -0.07 12.15
CA ALA A 182 -2.53 -1.03 13.15
C ALA A 182 -1.84 -0.34 14.31
N ARG A 183 -1.16 0.77 14.00
CA ARG A 183 -0.41 1.59 14.93
C ARG A 183 -0.15 2.96 14.33
N ARG A 184 -0.62 4.00 15.00
CA ARG A 184 -0.12 5.36 14.87
C ARG A 184 1.06 5.59 15.82
N GLN A 185 2.09 6.23 15.31
CA GLN A 185 3.31 6.49 16.06
C GLN A 185 3.95 7.79 15.61
N SER A 186 4.73 8.37 16.50
CA SER A 186 5.62 9.47 16.15
C SER A 186 7.05 9.16 16.54
N GLN A 187 7.98 9.58 15.70
CA GLN A 187 9.42 9.40 15.89
C GLN A 187 10.14 10.65 15.40
N MET A 188 11.16 11.08 16.13
CA MET A 188 11.99 12.20 15.75
C MET A 188 13.03 11.75 14.72
N PHE A 189 13.17 12.55 13.68
CA PHE A 189 14.26 12.47 12.72
C PHE A 189 15.16 13.69 12.89
N VAL A 190 16.46 13.46 12.83
CA VAL A 190 17.48 14.51 12.74
C VAL A 190 17.94 14.58 11.30
N ILE A 191 17.77 15.76 10.72
CA ILE A 191 18.28 16.10 9.39
C ILE A 191 19.46 17.03 9.62
N THR A 192 20.66 16.56 9.29
CA THR A 192 21.90 17.30 9.55
C THR A 192 22.55 17.70 8.24
N ALA A 193 22.66 19.01 8.02
CA ALA A 193 23.48 19.56 6.96
C ALA A 193 24.94 19.62 7.40
N TRP A 194 25.85 19.16 6.54
CA TRP A 194 27.29 19.17 6.74
C TRP A 194 27.94 19.91 5.57
N SER A 195 28.83 20.85 5.88
CA SER A 195 29.66 21.52 4.88
C SER A 195 31.06 21.82 5.43
N ALA A 196 32.00 22.04 4.51
CA ALA A 196 33.32 22.57 4.84
C ALA A 196 33.32 24.10 5.00
N LEU A 197 32.27 24.79 4.57
CA LEU A 197 32.12 26.24 4.69
C LEU A 197 30.95 26.60 5.62
N PRO A 198 31.12 27.51 6.60
CA PRO A 198 30.05 27.95 7.47
C PRO A 198 28.86 28.57 6.70
N GLU A 199 29.15 29.37 5.67
CA GLU A 199 28.14 30.00 4.83
C GLU A 199 27.30 28.97 4.06
N ALA A 200 27.93 27.92 3.52
CA ALA A 200 27.23 26.86 2.82
C ALA A 200 26.36 26.02 3.77
N ARG A 201 26.84 25.75 5.00
CA ARG A 201 26.03 25.13 6.06
C ARG A 201 24.78 25.97 6.35
N ASP A 202 24.92 27.29 6.45
CA ASP A 202 23.80 28.18 6.76
C ASP A 202 22.77 28.22 5.64
N VAL A 203 23.23 28.31 4.38
CA VAL A 203 22.37 28.22 3.19
C VAL A 203 21.62 26.89 3.14
N LEU A 204 22.30 25.75 3.34
CA LEU A 204 21.67 24.43 3.35
C LEU A 204 20.64 24.31 4.48
N GLY A 205 21.00 24.73 5.70
CA GLY A 205 20.09 24.66 6.83
C GLY A 205 18.85 25.53 6.66
N GLN A 206 19.00 26.71 6.04
CA GLN A 206 17.88 27.57 5.71
C GLN A 206 17.00 26.92 4.64
N ALA A 207 17.59 26.40 3.56
CA ALA A 207 16.85 25.76 2.49
C ALA A 207 16.11 24.48 2.94
N ILE A 208 16.69 23.69 3.86
CA ILE A 208 15.99 22.57 4.52
C ILE A 208 14.78 23.07 5.31
N SER A 209 14.97 24.14 6.10
CA SER A 209 13.88 24.73 6.88
C SER A 209 12.76 25.22 5.98
N ASP A 210 13.07 25.92 4.89
CA ASP A 210 12.08 26.47 3.97
C ASP A 210 11.34 25.37 3.20
N ALA A 211 12.07 24.32 2.77
CA ALA A 211 11.49 23.16 2.09
C ALA A 211 10.45 22.43 2.94
N LEU A 212 10.69 22.34 4.26
CA LEU A 212 9.84 21.61 5.19
C LEU A 212 8.88 22.50 5.99
N ALA A 213 9.02 23.82 5.92
CA ALA A 213 8.18 24.77 6.67
C ALA A 213 6.70 24.75 6.24
N LEU A 214 6.43 24.50 4.96
CA LEU A 214 5.07 24.41 4.41
C LEU A 214 4.65 22.98 4.07
N ALA A 215 5.57 22.02 4.19
CA ALA A 215 5.29 20.61 3.95
C ALA A 215 4.76 19.95 5.22
N ASP A 216 3.55 20.31 5.64
CA ASP A 216 2.90 19.67 6.80
C ASP A 216 2.72 18.16 6.58
N TRP A 217 2.54 17.75 5.32
CA TRP A 217 2.31 16.38 4.91
C TRP A 217 3.22 15.99 3.76
N LEU A 218 3.83 14.82 3.88
CA LEU A 218 4.60 14.18 2.82
C LEU A 218 4.00 12.81 2.50
N THR A 219 4.15 12.41 1.24
CA THR A 219 3.66 11.12 0.74
C THR A 219 4.84 10.26 0.32
N ASP A 220 4.91 9.03 0.80
CA ASP A 220 5.91 8.06 0.37
C ASP A 220 5.62 7.55 -1.07
N ALA A 221 6.60 6.89 -1.68
CA ALA A 221 6.44 6.31 -3.02
C ALA A 221 5.36 5.22 -3.12
N ARG A 222 4.86 4.74 -1.97
CA ARG A 222 3.80 3.73 -1.86
C ARG A 222 2.43 4.36 -1.54
N GLY A 223 2.31 5.70 -1.58
CA GLY A 223 1.06 6.44 -1.34
C GLY A 223 0.70 6.64 0.13
N SER A 224 1.54 6.24 1.08
CA SER A 224 1.32 6.46 2.51
C SER A 224 1.69 7.89 2.87
N THR A 225 0.77 8.59 3.52
CA THR A 225 0.98 9.96 3.98
C THR A 225 1.47 9.98 5.42
N PHE A 226 2.40 10.88 5.72
CA PHE A 226 2.89 11.13 7.07
C PHE A 226 3.00 12.64 7.31
N ARG A 227 2.84 13.03 8.57
CA ARG A 227 2.98 14.41 9.00
C ARG A 227 4.40 14.64 9.46
N ILE A 228 5.00 15.77 9.06
CA ILE A 228 6.31 16.21 9.55
C ILE A 228 6.17 17.57 10.22
N GLU A 229 6.82 17.76 11.37
CA GLU A 229 6.74 18.99 12.15
C GLU A 229 8.13 19.39 12.65
N ALA A 230 8.55 20.62 12.38
CA ALA A 230 9.80 21.16 12.89
C ALA A 230 9.74 21.34 14.42
N ARG A 231 10.79 20.93 15.14
CA ARG A 231 10.86 21.02 16.60
C ARG A 231 11.97 21.92 17.10
N ALA A 232 13.20 21.62 16.69
CA ALA A 232 14.37 22.36 17.16
C ALA A 232 15.45 22.35 16.08
N THR A 233 16.17 23.45 15.95
CA THR A 233 17.35 23.56 15.10
C THR A 233 18.51 24.06 15.94
N THR A 234 19.68 23.49 15.74
CA THR A 234 20.90 23.84 16.47
C THR A 234 22.07 23.88 15.51
N ASN A 235 23.05 24.74 15.77
CA ASN A 235 24.33 24.69 15.08
C ASN A 235 25.29 23.87 15.95
N ASP A 236 26.01 22.95 15.31
CA ASP A 236 27.05 22.14 15.96
C ASP A 236 28.35 22.26 15.16
N ASP A 237 29.25 23.08 15.71
CA ASP A 237 30.57 23.35 15.16
C ASP A 237 31.68 22.77 16.04
N THR A 238 31.38 21.75 16.85
CA THR A 238 32.37 21.07 17.70
C THR A 238 33.54 20.49 16.90
N ALA A 239 33.32 20.20 15.62
CA ALA A 239 34.33 19.72 14.67
C ALA A 239 34.98 20.82 13.82
N MET A 240 34.85 22.11 14.17
CA MET A 240 35.42 23.22 13.38
C MET A 240 36.93 23.11 13.18
N ASN A 241 37.67 22.54 14.15
CA ASN A 241 39.11 22.32 14.06
C ASN A 241 39.51 21.35 12.94
N ARG A 242 38.55 20.58 12.40
CA ARG A 242 38.70 19.68 11.26
C ARG A 242 38.12 20.27 9.96
N GLY A 243 37.68 21.53 9.99
CA GLY A 243 37.01 22.20 8.87
C GLY A 243 35.62 21.64 8.59
N LEU A 244 34.92 21.17 9.63
CA LEU A 244 33.58 20.59 9.52
C LEU A 244 32.58 21.44 10.29
N PHE A 245 31.55 21.91 9.59
CA PHE A 245 30.47 22.71 10.15
C PHE A 245 29.15 21.98 9.93
N SER A 246 28.35 21.86 10.98
CA SER A 246 27.11 21.10 10.92
C SER A 246 25.91 21.84 11.53
N ARG A 247 24.73 21.59 10.96
CA ARG A 247 23.47 22.17 11.44
C ARG A 247 22.41 21.08 11.53
N PRO A 248 22.31 20.38 12.67
CA PRO A 248 21.24 19.43 12.91
C PRO A 248 19.90 20.13 13.16
N ALA A 249 18.86 19.64 12.47
CA ALA A 249 17.47 20.04 12.59
C ALA A 249 16.60 18.83 12.97
N ARG A 250 15.83 18.96 14.04
CA ARG A 250 14.95 17.92 14.57
C ARG A 250 13.53 18.09 14.07
N TYR A 251 12.99 17.04 13.46
CA TYR A 251 11.64 16.98 12.94
C TYR A 251 10.89 15.80 13.57
N LEU A 252 9.72 16.07 14.14
CA LEU A 252 8.84 15.03 14.61
C LEU A 252 8.02 14.52 13.43
N VAL A 253 8.15 13.23 13.12
CA VAL A 253 7.36 12.59 12.05
C VAL A 253 6.30 11.71 12.69
N THR A 254 5.04 11.95 12.34
CA THR A 254 3.89 11.13 12.75
C THR A 254 3.39 10.33 11.57
N PHE A 255 3.32 9.00 11.72
CA PHE A 255 2.99 8.09 10.65
C PHE A 255 2.21 6.87 11.14
N ASP A 256 1.47 6.28 10.20
CA ASP A 256 0.60 5.14 10.43
C ASP A 256 1.21 3.87 9.83
N THR A 257 1.23 2.79 10.63
CA THR A 257 1.47 1.44 10.14
C THR A 257 0.11 0.82 9.81
N ASP A 258 -0.16 0.59 8.53
CA ASP A 258 -1.42 0.01 8.06
C ASP A 258 -1.34 -1.51 7.88
N LEU A 259 -2.40 -2.21 8.27
CA LEU A 259 -2.65 -3.60 7.87
C LEU A 259 -3.65 -3.60 6.72
N THR A 260 -3.30 -4.28 5.63
CA THR A 260 -4.18 -4.46 4.47
C THR A 260 -4.61 -5.91 4.34
N ARG A 261 -5.88 -6.14 4.03
CA ARG A 261 -6.42 -7.48 3.78
C ARG A 261 -7.33 -7.45 2.57
N ALA A 262 -7.23 -8.49 1.74
CA ALA A 262 -8.23 -8.74 0.70
C ALA A 262 -9.56 -9.12 1.38
N THR A 263 -10.61 -8.39 1.08
CA THR A 263 -11.96 -8.63 1.57
C THR A 263 -12.87 -8.97 0.40
N PRO A 264 -13.70 -10.02 0.50
CA PRO A 264 -14.69 -10.29 -0.52
C PRO A 264 -15.74 -9.16 -0.51
N ALA A 265 -16.13 -8.69 -1.70
CA ALA A 265 -17.31 -7.86 -1.82
C ALA A 265 -18.55 -8.71 -1.47
N MET A 266 -19.52 -8.13 -0.74
CA MET A 266 -20.79 -8.83 -0.51
C MET A 266 -21.54 -8.96 -1.85
N LEU A 267 -21.58 -10.19 -2.37
CA LEU A 267 -22.20 -10.52 -3.65
C LEU A 267 -23.59 -11.14 -3.50
N ALA A 268 -23.80 -11.88 -2.43
CA ALA A 268 -25.05 -12.52 -2.06
C ALA A 268 -25.11 -12.68 -0.53
N GLY A 269 -26.31 -12.71 0.05
CA GLY A 269 -26.54 -12.96 1.48
C GLY A 269 -27.59 -14.06 1.67
N GLY A 270 -27.36 -14.96 2.63
CA GLY A 270 -28.23 -16.11 2.95
C GLY A 270 -27.76 -16.87 4.20
N ILE A 271 -28.55 -17.83 4.68
CA ILE A 271 -28.23 -18.73 5.80
C ILE A 271 -28.01 -20.17 5.28
N GLY A 272 -26.91 -20.82 5.66
CA GLY A 272 -26.56 -22.16 5.18
C GLY A 272 -27.41 -23.25 5.85
N MET A 273 -27.82 -24.26 5.09
CA MET A 273 -28.62 -25.37 5.63
C MET A 273 -28.01 -26.73 5.34
N GLY A 274 -27.96 -27.58 6.37
CA GLY A 274 -27.62 -28.99 6.25
C GLY A 274 -28.69 -29.75 5.46
N ALA A 275 -28.33 -30.95 5.00
CA ALA A 275 -29.20 -31.80 4.19
C ALA A 275 -30.60 -31.97 4.83
N GLY A 276 -31.65 -31.62 4.07
CA GLY A 276 -33.04 -31.87 4.46
C GLY A 276 -33.81 -30.68 5.04
N MET A 277 -33.26 -29.46 5.07
CA MET A 277 -34.06 -28.27 5.36
C MET A 277 -34.29 -27.41 4.10
N VAL A 278 -35.44 -26.72 4.08
CA VAL A 278 -35.94 -25.82 3.03
C VAL A 278 -35.70 -24.35 3.41
N ALA A 279 -34.73 -23.68 2.76
CA ALA A 279 -34.46 -22.23 2.78
C ALA A 279 -33.25 -21.89 1.89
N GLY A 280 -33.29 -20.70 1.27
CA GLY A 280 -32.21 -20.17 0.43
C GLY A 280 -31.20 -19.25 1.13
N ASP A 281 -29.99 -19.02 0.63
CA ASP A 281 -29.12 -19.71 -0.34
C ASP A 281 -27.72 -19.06 -0.26
N VAL A 282 -26.66 -19.84 0.04
CA VAL A 282 -25.25 -19.79 -0.44
C VAL A 282 -24.53 -20.99 0.22
N LEU A 283 -23.91 -21.85 -0.58
CA LEU A 283 -23.13 -23.02 -0.15
C LEU A 283 -21.64 -22.67 -0.01
N LEU A 284 -21.02 -23.03 1.12
CA LEU A 284 -19.57 -23.17 1.24
C LEU A 284 -19.26 -24.65 1.50
N SER A 285 -18.34 -25.22 0.71
CA SER A 285 -17.95 -26.63 0.78
C SER A 285 -17.49 -27.04 2.19
N PRO A 286 -17.82 -28.26 2.66
CA PRO A 286 -17.33 -28.75 3.95
C PRO A 286 -15.81 -28.97 3.90
N PRO A 287 -15.09 -28.81 5.03
CA PRO A 287 -13.67 -29.11 5.11
C PRO A 287 -13.42 -30.59 4.87
N SER A 288 -12.46 -30.89 3.99
CA SER A 288 -11.95 -32.23 3.75
C SER A 288 -11.36 -32.82 5.03
N GLY A 289 -11.95 -33.93 5.50
CA GLY A 289 -11.33 -34.83 6.48
C GLY A 289 -10.29 -35.73 5.84
#